data_AF-A0A1V9YIZ5-F1
#
_entry.id   AF-A0A1V9YIZ5-F1
#
_cell.length_a   1.000
_cell.length_b   1.000
_cell.length_c   1.000
_cell.angle_alpha   90.00
_cell.angle_beta   90.00
_cell.angle_gamma   90.00
#
_symmetry.space_group_name_H-M   'P 1'
#
loop_
_entity.id
_entity.type
_entity.pdbx_description
1 polymer ?
#
loop_
_entity_poly.entity_id
_entity_poly.type
_entity_poly.pdbx_seq_one_letter_code
_entity_poly.pdbx_strand_id
1 'polypeptide(L)' 'MQEDHFIQIRTPKNGKDLIQDVPKITLEWHHVTRVVKVKNTATKQIEEKVILDNVNGSAVPGELLVLMGPSGA' A
#
# COMPACT_ATOMS: atom_id res chain seq x y z
N MET A 1 26.94 -18.02 -7.86
CA MET A 1 27.05 -16.61 -8.29
C MET A 1 25.62 -16.17 -8.59
N GLN A 2 25.07 -15.27 -7.78
CA GLN A 2 23.67 -14.83 -7.90
C GLN A 2 23.65 -13.62 -8.83
N GLU A 3 22.79 -13.63 -9.86
CA GLU A 3 22.72 -12.56 -10.85
C GLU A 3 21.81 -11.43 -10.35
N ASP A 4 22.42 -10.29 -10.05
CA ASP A 4 21.70 -9.09 -9.65
C ASP A 4 21.01 -8.45 -10.86
N HIS A 5 19.70 -8.23 -10.75
CA HIS A 5 18.88 -7.61 -11.78
C HIS A 5 18.47 -6.21 -11.34
N PHE A 6 18.95 -5.19 -12.06
CA PHE A 6 18.60 -3.80 -11.81
C PHE A 6 17.65 -3.28 -12.89
N ILE A 7 16.63 -2.53 -12.48
CA ILE A 7 15.80 -1.75 -13.39
C ILE A 7 16.38 -0.35 -13.53
N GLN A 8 16.64 0.06 -14.78
CA GLN A 8 17.13 1.40 -15.08
C GLN A 8 15.94 2.34 -15.32
N ILE A 9 15.63 3.18 -14.33
CA ILE A 9 14.60 4.21 -14.47
C ILE A 9 15.25 5.45 -15.09
N ARG A 10 14.79 5.85 -16.28
CA ARG A 10 15.28 7.06 -16.96
C ARG A 10 14.61 8.30 -16.37
N THR A 11 15.39 9.17 -15.72
CA THR A 11 14.90 10.48 -15.27
C THR A 11 14.70 11.42 -16.46
N PRO A 12 13.52 12.03 -16.63
CA PRO A 12 13.28 13.01 -17.70
C PRO A 12 14.18 14.24 -17.56
N LYS A 13 14.87 14.64 -18.63
CA LYS A 13 15.85 15.75 -18.64
C LYS A 13 15.24 17.16 -18.76
N ASN A 14 13.96 17.26 -19.14
CA ASN A 14 13.28 18.54 -19.41
C ASN A 14 12.22 18.88 -18.34
N GLY A 15 12.61 18.85 -17.07
CA GLY A 15 11.68 18.99 -15.94
C GLY A 15 11.16 20.39 -15.65
N LYS A 16 11.61 21.45 -16.33
CA LYS A 16 11.22 22.85 -16.01
C LYS A 16 9.90 23.30 -16.67
N ASP A 17 9.61 22.85 -17.90
CA ASP A 17 8.40 23.22 -18.64
C ASP A 17 7.26 22.20 -18.50
N LEU A 18 7.52 21.08 -17.82
CA LEU A 18 6.56 19.99 -17.56
C LEU A 18 5.96 20.04 -16.15
N ILE A 19 6.35 21.01 -15.32
CA ILE A 19 5.66 21.27 -14.04
C ILE A 19 4.38 22.05 -14.35
N GLN A 20 3.47 21.39 -15.06
CA GLN A 20 2.05 21.70 -14.92
C GLN A 20 1.75 21.56 -13.42
N ASP A 21 0.97 22.47 -12.85
CA ASP A 21 0.53 22.42 -11.45
C ASP A 21 -0.22 21.09 -11.20
N VAL A 22 0.55 20.03 -10.90
CA VAL A 22 -0.01 18.73 -10.54
C VAL A 22 -0.47 18.86 -9.10
N PRO A 23 -1.75 18.62 -8.81
CA PRO A 23 -2.25 18.66 -7.45
C PRO A 23 -1.40 17.75 -6.56
N LYS A 24 -0.71 18.35 -5.60
CA LYS A 24 0.02 17.65 -4.57
C LYS A 24 -1.00 17.11 -3.58
N ILE A 25 -1.44 15.87 -3.81
CA ILE A 25 -2.44 15.20 -2.97
C ILE A 25 -1.70 14.36 -1.92
N THR A 26 -1.91 14.70 -0.65
CA THR A 26 -1.55 13.82 0.47
C THR A 26 -2.67 12.81 0.65
N LEU A 27 -2.32 11.53 0.67
CA LEU A 27 -3.24 10.46 1.03
C LEU A 27 -3.15 10.24 2.53
N GLU A 28 -4.27 10.26 3.24
CA GLU A 28 -4.33 9.95 4.67
C GLU A 28 -5.43 8.93 4.93
N TRP A 29 -5.18 8.02 5.86
CA TRP A 29 -6.17 7.07 6.34
C TRP A 29 -6.20 7.10 7.86
N HIS A 30 -7.42 7.11 8.39
CA HIS A 30 -7.67 7.27 9.82
C HIS A 30 -8.66 6.21 10.26
N HIS A 31 -8.35 5.51 11.34
CA HIS A 31 -9.20 4.51 11.99
C HIS A 31 -9.76 3.45 11.03
N VAL A 32 -8.97 3.01 10.05
CA VAL A 32 -9.41 2.01 9.07
C VAL A 32 -9.52 0.65 9.74
N THR A 33 -10.76 0.18 9.85
CA THR A 33 -11.10 -1.12 10.43
C THR A 33 -11.91 -1.94 9.44
N ARG A 34 -11.55 -3.21 9.27
CA ARG A 34 -12.24 -4.12 8.34
C ARG A 34 -12.45 -5.48 8.98
N VAL A 35 -13.71 -5.86 9.07
CA VAL A 35 -14.15 -7.21 9.46
C VAL A 35 -14.65 -7.94 8.23
N VAL A 36 -14.27 -9.20 8.09
CA VAL A 36 -14.73 -10.09 7.03
C VAL A 36 -15.33 -11.35 7.63
N LYS A 37 -16.34 -11.89 6.95
CA LYS A 37 -16.95 -13.17 7.30
C LYS A 37 -16.22 -14.27 6.56
N VAL A 38 -15.59 -15.17 7.30
CA VAL A 38 -14.78 -16.26 6.74
C VAL A 38 -15.42 -17.57 7.15
N LYS A 39 -15.54 -18.51 6.22
CA LYS A 39 -15.98 -19.86 6.54
C LYS A 39 -14.79 -20.64 7.07
N ASN A 40 -14.85 -21.04 8.34
CA ASN A 40 -13.84 -21.88 8.93
C ASN A 40 -13.94 -23.29 8.32
N THR A 41 -12.83 -23.80 7.79
CA THR A 41 -12.78 -25.08 7.08
C THR A 41 -12.90 -26.27 8.03
N ALA A 42 -12.52 -26.11 9.30
CA ALA A 42 -12.60 -27.16 10.32
C ALA A 42 -14.00 -27.22 10.95
N THR A 43 -14.58 -26.08 11.34
CA THR A 43 -15.88 -26.03 12.03
C THR A 43 -17.07 -25.92 11.07
N LYS A 44 -16.82 -25.59 9.79
CA LYS A 44 -17.81 -25.26 8.75
C LYS A 44 -18.70 -24.06 9.09
N GLN A 45 -18.43 -23.36 10.20
CA GLN A 45 -19.17 -22.18 10.62
C GLN A 45 -18.62 -20.92 9.97
N ILE A 46 -19.47 -19.88 9.90
CA ILE A 46 -19.06 -18.55 9.47
C ILE A 46 -18.58 -17.81 10.71
N GLU A 47 -17.32 -17.39 10.67
CA GLU A 47 -16.66 -16.65 11.75
C GLU A 47 -16.36 -15.22 11.26
N GLU A 48 -16.46 -14.25 12.17
CA GLU A 48 -16.04 -12.88 11.89
C GLU A 48 -14.56 -12.74 12.22
N LYS A 49 -13.79 -12.24 11.24
CA LYS A 49 -12.36 -12.00 11.39
C LYS A 49 -12.05 -10.53 11.11
N VAL A 50 -11.40 -9.88 12.07
CA VAL A 50 -10.83 -8.55 11.88
C VAL A 50 -9.54 -8.71 11.06
N ILE A 51 -9.47 -8.05 9.90
CA ILE A 51 -8.30 -8.09 8.99
C ILE A 51 -7.59 -6.75 8.88
N LEU A 52 -8.25 -5.66 9.29
CA LEU A 52 -7.61 -4.37 9.57
C LEU A 52 -8.21 -3.90 10.88
N ASP A 53 -7.37 -3.53 11.83
CA ASP A 53 -7.79 -3.04 13.14
C ASP A 53 -7.19 -1.66 13.39
N ASN A 54 -8.04 -0.63 13.37
CA ASN A 54 -7.68 0.75 13.65
C ASN A 54 -6.37 1.21 12.94
N VAL A 55 -6.27 0.98 11.63
CA VAL A 55 -5.08 1.32 10.85
C VAL A 55 -5.09 2.82 10.51
N ASN A 56 -3.97 3.49 10.78
CA ASN A 56 -3.77 4.92 10.58
C ASN A 56 -2.47 5.17 9.79
N GLY A 57 -2.40 6.25 9.03
CA GLY A 57 -1.20 6.61 8.29
C GLY A 57 -1.44 7.64 7.19
N SER A 58 -0.35 8.01 6.53
CA SER A 58 -0.34 9.01 5.46
C SER A 58 0.75 8.70 4.43
N ALA A 59 0.59 9.24 3.22
CA ALA A 59 1.60 9.26 2.17
C ALA A 59 1.57 10.62 1.47
N VAL A 60 2.70 11.33 1.46
CA VAL A 60 2.82 12.64 0.81
C VAL A 60 3.37 12.51 -0.61
N PRO A 61 3.14 13.51 -1.49
CA PRO A 61 3.68 13.51 -2.84
C PRO A 61 5.20 13.38 -2.87
N GLY A 62 5.69 12.39 -3.62
CA GLY A 62 7.12 12.09 -3.76
C GLY A 62 7.62 10.97 -2.84
N GLU A 63 6.80 10.47 -1.91
CA GLU A 63 7.13 9.30 -1.11
C GLU A 63 6.86 7.99 -1.86
N LEU A 64 7.75 7.01 -1.64
CA LEU A 64 7.51 5.62 -2.01
C LEU A 64 7.03 4.87 -0.77
N LEU A 65 5.72 4.57 -0.73
CA LEU A 65 5.14 3.73 0.32
C LEU A 65 5.25 2.25 -0.05
N VAL A 66 5.72 1.42 0.89
CA VAL A 66 5.79 -0.03 0.73
C VAL A 66 4.99 -0.70 1.85
N LEU A 67 4.03 -1.55 1.48
CA LEU A 67 3.30 -2.39 2.43
C LEU A 67 3.99 -3.76 2.49
N MET A 68 4.41 -4.16 3.69
CA MET A 68 5.15 -5.40 3.91
C MET A 68 4.56 -6.16 5.09
N GLY A 69 4.60 -7.48 5.02
CA GLY A 69 4.18 -8.36 6.10
C GLY A 69 4.31 -9.83 5.71
N PRO A 70 4.25 -10.74 6.69
CA PRO A 70 4.10 -12.17 6.41
C PRO A 70 2.77 -12.44 5.70
N SER A 71 2.67 -13.63 5.08
CA SER A 71 1.40 -14.06 4.48
C SER A 71 0.28 -14.04 5.52
N GLY A 72 -0.77 -13.24 5.26
CA GLY A 72 -1.92 -13.09 6.15
C GLY A 72 -1.86 -11.91 7.13
N ALA A 73 -0.88 -11.02 7.00
CA ALA A 73 -0.89 -9.70 7.64
C ALA A 73 -2.02 -8.80 7.13
#